data_AF-A0A7Z9WND2-F1
#
_entry.id   AF-A0A7Z9WND2-F1
#
_cell.length_a   1.000
_cell.length_b   1.000
_cell.length_c   1.000
_cell.angle_alpha   90.00
_cell.angle_beta   90.00
_cell.angle_gamma   90.00
#
_symmetry.space_group_name_H-M   'P 1'
#
loop_
_entity.id
_entity.type
_entity.pdbx_description
1 polymer ?
#
loop_
_entity_poly.entity_id
_entity_poly.type
_entity_poly.pdbx_seq_one_letter_code
_entity_poly.pdbx_strand_id
1 'polypeptide(L)'
;MTNLNIAGKIKGSGTLKGRLDKPEVKVDLSANNLAYKNIKQGADTLFLKGQIALDKGALQLKDLMLKTGNNELSASGQASEPFNLNWKIKANNLKQLSPLIAGRVNGSGQLKGTIKKPEIKVNLSANNLAYKDIKQGKETFKLEGELGLDNEIIHLKNLTAKSGSNLIT
;
A
#
# COMPACT_ATOMS: atom_id res chain seq x y z
N MET A 1 5.40 17.33 -19.96
CA MET A 1 4.29 16.82 -19.13
C MET A 1 3.90 15.46 -19.67
N THR A 2 4.21 14.37 -18.96
CA THR A 2 3.81 13.01 -19.36
C THR A 2 2.34 12.81 -18.96
N ASN A 3 1.45 12.66 -19.95
CA ASN A 3 0.05 12.31 -19.68
C ASN A 3 -0.02 10.95 -18.98
N LEU A 4 -0.41 10.93 -17.70
CA LEU A 4 -0.81 9.71 -17.01
C LEU A 4 -2.20 9.31 -17.52
N ASN A 5 -2.24 8.52 -18.59
CA ASN A 5 -3.48 7.92 -19.06
C ASN A 5 -3.83 6.72 -18.17
N ILE A 6 -4.74 6.94 -17.24
CA ILE A 6 -5.43 5.89 -16.49
C ILE A 6 -6.78 5.68 -17.15
N ALA A 7 -7.05 4.47 -17.63
CA ALA A 7 -8.37 4.07 -18.13
C ALA A 7 -9.18 3.43 -17.00
N GLY A 8 -10.51 3.51 -17.07
CA GLY A 8 -11.42 2.82 -16.15
C GLY A 8 -12.62 3.67 -15.76
N LYS A 9 -13.41 3.17 -14.81
CA LYS A 9 -14.58 3.86 -14.27
C LYS A 9 -14.42 4.03 -12.77
N ILE A 10 -14.47 5.26 -12.29
CA ILE A 10 -14.50 5.60 -10.87
C ILE A 10 -15.85 6.24 -10.59
N LYS A 11 -16.52 5.80 -9.53
CA LYS A 11 -17.78 6.36 -9.03
C LYS A 11 -17.68 6.50 -7.53
N GLY A 12 -18.25 7.56 -6.97
CA GLY A 12 -18.28 7.70 -5.53
C GLY A 12 -18.76 9.06 -5.08
N SER A 13 -18.66 9.29 -3.78
CA SER A 13 -18.98 10.56 -3.16
C SER A 13 -17.83 11.00 -2.27
N GLY A 14 -17.75 12.31 -2.07
CA GLY A 14 -16.86 12.95 -1.13
C GLY A 14 -17.63 14.02 -0.36
N THR A 15 -17.38 14.14 0.93
CA THR A 15 -17.88 15.27 1.72
C THR A 15 -16.70 16.04 2.29
N LEU A 16 -16.64 17.32 1.96
CA LEU A 16 -15.66 18.26 2.49
C LEU A 16 -16.28 19.03 3.66
N LYS A 17 -15.59 19.06 4.79
CA LYS A 17 -15.94 19.82 5.99
C LYS A 17 -14.68 20.46 6.58
N GLY A 18 -14.85 21.24 7.64
CA GLY A 18 -13.74 21.90 8.33
C GLY A 18 -13.45 23.28 7.75
N ARG A 19 -12.35 23.88 8.22
CA ARG A 19 -11.94 25.22 7.81
C ARG A 19 -11.11 25.15 6.54
N LEU A 20 -11.01 26.24 5.78
CA LEU A 20 -10.22 26.28 4.54
C LEU A 20 -8.73 25.96 4.77
N ASP A 21 -8.19 26.31 5.94
CA ASP A 21 -6.81 26.01 6.36
C ASP A 21 -6.64 24.61 6.96
N LYS A 22 -7.75 23.96 7.33
CA LYS A 22 -7.80 22.61 7.90
C LYS A 22 -8.97 21.78 7.35
N PRO A 23 -9.04 21.56 6.04
CA PRO A 23 -10.14 20.84 5.42
C PRO A 23 -10.07 19.36 5.78
N GLU A 24 -11.24 18.76 5.90
CA GLU A 24 -11.43 17.33 6.13
C GLU A 24 -12.36 16.76 5.06
N VAL A 25 -11.90 15.72 4.39
CA VAL A 25 -12.61 15.04 3.30
C VAL A 25 -12.90 13.61 3.72
N LYS A 26 -14.18 13.23 3.77
CA LYS A 26 -14.58 11.82 3.78
C LYS A 26 -14.87 11.37 2.37
N VAL A 27 -14.31 10.24 1.96
CA VAL A 27 -14.48 9.65 0.62
C VAL A 27 -15.09 8.26 0.72
N ASP A 28 -15.98 7.95 -0.23
CA ASP A 28 -16.49 6.60 -0.50
C ASP A 28 -16.50 6.40 -2.01
N LEU A 29 -15.46 5.74 -2.52
CA LEU A 29 -15.21 5.54 -3.93
C LEU A 29 -15.26 4.05 -4.28
N SER A 30 -15.69 3.77 -5.49
CA SER A 30 -15.65 2.48 -6.15
C SER A 30 -15.01 2.64 -7.52
N ALA A 31 -14.22 1.65 -7.93
CA ALA A 31 -13.56 1.67 -9.23
C ALA A 31 -13.58 0.30 -9.88
N ASN A 32 -13.75 0.30 -11.21
CA ASN A 32 -13.77 -0.89 -12.04
C ASN A 32 -12.99 -0.64 -13.33
N ASN A 33 -12.43 -1.72 -13.89
CA ASN A 33 -11.69 -1.71 -15.15
C ASN A 33 -10.53 -0.71 -15.15
N LEU A 34 -9.92 -0.45 -13.98
CA LEU A 34 -8.75 0.41 -13.91
C LEU A 34 -7.60 -0.21 -14.70
N ALA A 35 -6.97 0.58 -15.56
CA ALA A 35 -5.79 0.16 -16.30
C ALA A 35 -4.79 1.32 -16.42
N TYR A 36 -3.53 1.01 -16.16
CA TYR A 36 -2.42 1.93 -16.31
C TYR A 36 -1.22 1.19 -16.91
N LYS A 37 -0.75 1.64 -18.07
CA LYS A 37 0.28 0.94 -18.86
C LYS A 37 -0.11 -0.55 -19.02
N ASN A 38 0.75 -1.47 -18.57
CA ASN A 38 0.53 -2.91 -18.66
C ASN A 38 -0.17 -3.51 -17.43
N ILE A 39 -0.60 -2.68 -16.47
CA ILE A 39 -1.27 -3.12 -15.25
C ILE A 39 -2.76 -2.95 -15.43
N LYS A 40 -3.49 -4.06 -15.28
CA LYS A 40 -4.96 -4.08 -15.27
C LYS A 40 -5.44 -4.51 -13.89
N GLN A 41 -6.51 -3.87 -13.42
CA GLN A 41 -7.31 -4.34 -12.30
C GLN A 41 -7.83 -5.76 -12.58
N GLY A 42 -8.00 -6.55 -11.53
CA GLY A 42 -8.75 -7.79 -11.59
C GLY A 42 -10.24 -7.55 -11.83
N ALA A 43 -11.01 -8.64 -11.84
CA ALA A 43 -12.45 -8.58 -12.12
C ALA A 43 -13.25 -7.93 -10.98
N ASP A 44 -12.73 -7.95 -9.75
CA ASP A 44 -13.44 -7.46 -8.58
C ASP A 44 -13.40 -5.92 -8.48
N THR A 45 -14.52 -5.34 -8.05
CA THR A 45 -14.60 -3.91 -7.76
C THR A 45 -13.61 -3.53 -6.66
N LEU A 46 -12.97 -2.39 -6.83
CA LEU A 46 -12.10 -1.77 -5.85
C LEU A 46 -12.90 -0.71 -5.11
N PHE A 47 -12.96 -0.80 -3.78
CA PHE A 47 -13.61 0.16 -2.91
C PHE A 47 -12.55 0.90 -2.11
N LEU A 48 -12.64 2.22 -2.07
CA LEU A 48 -11.82 3.08 -1.23
C LEU A 48 -12.74 3.87 -0.31
N LYS A 49 -12.59 3.69 1.00
CA LYS A 49 -13.29 4.47 2.00
C LYS A 49 -12.30 5.10 2.95
N GLY A 50 -12.56 6.32 3.38
CA GLY A 50 -11.73 6.91 4.41
C GLY A 50 -11.95 8.38 4.68
N GLN A 51 -11.30 8.86 5.73
CA GLN A 51 -11.30 10.25 6.14
C GLN A 51 -9.86 10.81 6.08
N ILE A 52 -9.72 11.89 5.33
CA ILE A 52 -8.46 12.58 5.05
C ILE A 52 -8.59 13.98 5.59
N ALA A 53 -7.57 14.50 6.26
CA ALA A 53 -7.50 15.89 6.68
C ALA A 53 -6.22 16.54 6.17
N LEU A 54 -6.27 17.84 5.92
CA LEU A 54 -5.07 18.66 5.81
C LEU A 54 -4.94 19.44 7.12
N ASP A 55 -3.76 19.41 7.74
CA ASP A 55 -3.44 20.25 8.90
C ASP A 55 -2.13 20.97 8.64
N LYS A 56 -2.19 22.30 8.44
CA LYS A 56 -1.02 23.13 8.10
C LYS A 56 -0.23 22.59 6.89
N GLY A 57 -0.94 22.10 5.88
CA GLY A 57 -0.36 21.49 4.68
C GLY A 57 0.03 20.02 4.81
N ALA A 58 0.00 19.45 6.02
CA ALA A 58 0.26 18.02 6.22
C ALA A 58 -0.99 17.19 5.93
N LEU A 59 -0.87 16.23 5.01
CA LEU A 59 -1.89 15.25 4.70
C LEU A 59 -1.97 14.17 5.80
N GLN A 60 -3.09 14.13 6.49
CA GLN A 60 -3.39 13.17 7.56
C GLN A 60 -4.46 12.18 7.09
N LEU A 61 -4.15 10.89 7.15
CA LEU A 61 -5.10 9.81 6.95
C LEU A 61 -5.62 9.39 8.33
N LYS A 62 -6.88 9.69 8.64
CA LYS A 62 -7.47 9.19 9.90
C LYS A 62 -7.69 7.70 9.80
N ASP A 63 -8.33 7.28 8.72
CA ASP A 63 -8.56 5.90 8.33
C ASP A 63 -8.71 5.86 6.81
N LEU A 64 -7.80 5.18 6.12
CA LEU A 64 -7.97 4.91 4.70
C LEU A 64 -8.02 3.39 4.51
N MET A 65 -9.04 2.90 3.83
CA MET A 65 -9.28 1.48 3.62
C MET A 65 -9.57 1.23 2.15
N LEU A 66 -8.74 0.39 1.55
CA LEU A 66 -8.87 -0.13 0.20
C LEU A 66 -9.30 -1.60 0.28
N LYS A 67 -10.40 -1.96 -0.38
CA LYS A 67 -10.94 -3.32 -0.43
C LYS A 67 -11.19 -3.78 -1.85
N THR A 68 -10.87 -5.03 -2.15
CA THR A 68 -11.24 -5.67 -3.41
C THR A 68 -11.21 -7.18 -3.26
N GLY A 69 -12.34 -7.82 -3.55
CA GLY A 69 -12.54 -9.24 -3.26
C GLY A 69 -12.20 -9.56 -1.79
N ASN A 70 -11.32 -10.55 -1.59
CA ASN A 70 -10.84 -10.97 -0.28
C ASN A 70 -9.55 -10.26 0.18
N ASN A 71 -9.28 -9.08 -0.35
CA ASN A 71 -8.10 -8.28 -0.03
C ASN A 71 -8.48 -6.96 0.61
N GLU A 72 -7.70 -6.58 1.63
CA GLU A 72 -7.85 -5.31 2.35
C GLU A 72 -6.46 -4.69 2.59
N LEU A 73 -6.34 -3.40 2.34
CA LEU A 73 -5.20 -2.55 2.73
C LEU A 73 -5.76 -1.40 3.53
N SER A 74 -5.24 -1.18 4.74
CA SER A 74 -5.56 0.00 5.54
C SER A 74 -4.31 0.83 5.80
N ALA A 75 -4.49 2.15 5.89
CA ALA A 75 -3.43 3.09 6.20
C ALA A 75 -3.94 4.23 7.10
N SER A 76 -3.09 4.72 8.00
CA SER A 76 -3.40 5.85 8.88
C SER A 76 -2.12 6.60 9.30
N GLY A 77 -2.29 7.85 9.71
CA GLY A 77 -1.21 8.75 10.08
C GLY A 77 -0.87 9.76 8.98
N GLN A 78 0.31 10.35 9.07
CA GLN A 78 0.72 11.44 8.18
C GLN A 78 1.32 10.87 6.88
N ALA A 79 0.64 11.12 5.76
CA ALA A 79 1.01 10.68 4.41
C ALA A 79 1.77 11.76 3.61
N SER A 80 2.29 12.77 4.30
CA SER A 80 3.11 13.85 3.74
C SER A 80 4.38 14.01 4.58
N GLU A 81 5.41 14.63 4.04
CA GLU A 81 6.65 14.85 4.79
C GLU A 81 6.45 15.77 6.01
N PRO A 82 7.11 15.50 7.15
CA PRO A 82 7.76 14.23 7.48
C PRO A 82 6.70 13.12 7.65
N PHE A 83 6.86 12.01 6.94
CA PHE A 83 5.94 10.89 7.00
C PHE A 83 5.87 10.33 8.42
N ASN A 84 4.69 9.86 8.78
CA ASN A 84 4.45 9.01 9.93
C ASN A 84 3.22 8.15 9.61
N LEU A 85 3.39 7.28 8.64
CA LEU A 85 2.33 6.49 8.03
C LEU A 85 2.44 5.05 8.50
N ASN A 86 1.35 4.51 9.04
CA ASN A 86 1.22 3.09 9.36
C ASN A 86 0.31 2.45 8.33
N TRP A 87 0.61 1.21 7.94
CA TRP A 87 -0.23 0.45 7.04
C TRP A 87 -0.33 -1.01 7.45
N LYS A 88 -1.44 -1.65 7.09
CA LYS A 88 -1.70 -3.07 7.28
C LYS A 88 -2.30 -3.65 6.01
N ILE A 89 -1.82 -4.82 5.59
CA ILE A 89 -2.33 -5.53 4.43
C ILE A 89 -2.82 -6.92 4.85
N LYS A 90 -4.01 -7.28 4.40
CA LYS A 90 -4.57 -8.63 4.47
C LYS A 90 -5.09 -8.98 3.08
N ALA A 91 -4.21 -9.48 2.23
CA ALA A 91 -4.52 -9.92 0.88
C ALA A 91 -4.61 -11.45 0.83
N ASN A 92 -5.82 -12.01 0.86
CA ASN A 92 -6.01 -13.46 0.87
C ASN A 92 -6.07 -14.07 -0.54
N ASN A 93 -6.19 -13.24 -1.58
CA ASN A 93 -6.20 -13.66 -2.98
C ASN A 93 -5.78 -12.52 -3.91
N LEU A 94 -4.47 -12.37 -4.14
CA LEU A 94 -3.93 -11.31 -5.00
C LEU A 94 -4.42 -11.35 -6.45
N LYS A 95 -4.90 -12.49 -6.97
CA LYS A 95 -5.44 -12.57 -8.35
C LYS A 95 -6.67 -11.67 -8.55
N GLN A 96 -7.39 -11.35 -7.47
CA GLN A 96 -8.54 -10.44 -7.51
C GLN A 96 -8.12 -8.98 -7.72
N LEU A 97 -6.88 -8.62 -7.38
CA LEU A 97 -6.32 -7.28 -7.60
C LEU A 97 -5.83 -7.08 -9.04
N SER A 98 -5.16 -8.08 -9.60
CA SER A 98 -4.63 -8.02 -10.96
C SER A 98 -4.30 -9.43 -11.48
N PRO A 99 -4.51 -9.71 -12.78
CA PRO A 99 -4.14 -11.01 -13.37
C PRO A 99 -2.63 -11.28 -13.36
N LEU A 100 -1.80 -10.26 -13.13
CA LEU A 100 -0.33 -10.38 -13.14
C LEU A 100 0.24 -10.94 -11.82
N ILE A 101 -0.55 -10.95 -10.75
CA ILE A 101 -0.11 -11.37 -9.42
C ILE A 101 -0.99 -12.48 -8.86
N ALA A 102 -0.40 -13.35 -8.06
CA ALA A 102 -1.11 -14.37 -7.31
C ALA A 102 -0.52 -14.53 -5.91
N GLY A 103 -1.22 -15.31 -5.09
CA GLY A 103 -0.79 -15.64 -3.74
C GLY A 103 -1.51 -14.83 -2.67
N ARG A 104 -0.93 -14.87 -1.47
CA ARG A 104 -1.47 -14.25 -0.26
C ARG A 104 -0.37 -13.46 0.42
N VAL A 105 -0.72 -12.29 0.95
CA VAL A 105 0.17 -11.43 1.73
C VAL A 105 -0.57 -10.96 2.98
N ASN A 106 0.07 -11.10 4.13
CA ASN A 106 -0.42 -10.51 5.37
C ASN A 106 0.75 -9.81 6.07
N GLY A 107 0.54 -8.58 6.51
CA GLY A 107 1.52 -7.91 7.34
C GLY A 107 1.21 -6.44 7.56
N SER A 108 2.23 -5.73 7.99
CA SER A 108 2.16 -4.31 8.35
C SER A 108 3.49 -3.62 8.16
N GLY A 109 3.46 -2.30 8.15
CA GLY A 109 4.66 -1.51 8.17
C GLY A 109 4.41 -0.08 8.60
N GLN A 110 5.52 0.64 8.73
CA GLN A 110 5.57 2.04 9.10
C GLN A 110 6.57 2.75 8.20
N LEU A 111 6.16 3.89 7.64
CA LEU A 111 7.02 4.83 6.92
C LEU A 111 7.14 6.10 7.74
N LYS A 112 8.38 6.50 8.02
CA LYS A 112 8.74 7.69 8.77
C LYS A 112 9.77 8.53 8.00
N GLY A 113 9.97 9.77 8.44
CA GLY A 113 11.04 10.63 7.95
C GLY A 113 10.66 11.42 6.71
N THR A 114 11.64 11.83 5.91
CA THR A 114 11.40 12.63 4.69
C THR A 114 11.62 11.77 3.45
N ILE A 115 11.30 12.24 2.25
CA ILE A 115 11.65 11.63 0.96
C ILE A 115 13.17 11.50 0.82
N LYS A 116 13.95 12.45 1.37
CA LYS A 116 15.43 12.38 1.35
C LYS A 116 15.99 11.42 2.40
N LYS A 117 15.31 11.30 3.53
CA LYS A 117 15.68 10.41 4.64
C LYS A 117 14.51 9.58 5.16
N PRO A 118 13.94 8.68 4.34
CA PRO A 118 12.83 7.86 4.76
C PRO A 118 13.33 6.69 5.59
N GLU A 119 12.52 6.28 6.55
CA GLU A 119 12.73 5.07 7.34
C GLU A 119 11.50 4.18 7.20
N ILE A 120 11.72 2.94 6.79
CA ILE A 120 10.68 1.96 6.54
C ILE A 120 10.91 0.77 7.45
N LYS A 121 9.93 0.47 8.29
CA LYS A 121 9.85 -0.77 9.05
C LYS A 121 8.75 -1.64 8.47
N VAL A 122 9.03 -2.92 8.26
CA VAL A 122 8.07 -3.89 7.70
C VAL A 122 8.08 -5.20 8.47
N ASN A 123 6.91 -5.82 8.57
CA ASN A 123 6.74 -7.20 8.98
C ASN A 123 5.65 -7.83 8.11
N LEU A 124 6.04 -8.77 7.26
CA LEU A 124 5.21 -9.38 6.24
C LEU A 124 5.37 -10.90 6.21
N SER A 125 4.29 -11.57 5.85
CA SER A 125 4.26 -12.99 5.51
C SER A 125 3.58 -13.16 4.16
N ALA A 126 4.12 -14.04 3.33
CA ALA A 126 3.62 -14.27 1.99
C ALA A 126 3.66 -15.74 1.62
N ASN A 127 2.64 -16.18 0.87
CA ASN A 127 2.47 -17.56 0.45
C ASN A 127 2.01 -17.62 -1.00
N ASN A 128 2.55 -18.58 -1.75
CA ASN A 128 2.19 -18.84 -3.14
C ASN A 128 2.26 -17.58 -4.03
N LEU A 129 3.20 -16.67 -3.76
CA LEU A 129 3.38 -15.48 -4.58
C LEU A 129 3.74 -15.89 -6.00
N ALA A 130 3.09 -15.26 -6.97
CA ALA A 130 3.53 -15.31 -8.35
C ALA A 130 3.45 -13.91 -8.95
N TYR A 131 4.43 -13.54 -9.76
CA TYR A 131 4.41 -12.38 -10.61
C TYR A 131 4.85 -12.79 -12.01
N LYS A 132 3.91 -12.77 -12.96
CA LYS A 132 4.12 -13.37 -14.28
C LYS A 132 4.64 -14.81 -14.15
N ASP A 133 5.82 -15.11 -14.68
CA ASP A 133 6.43 -16.44 -14.67
C ASP A 133 7.27 -16.73 -13.42
N ILE A 134 7.50 -15.72 -12.57
CA ILE A 134 8.24 -15.86 -11.33
C ILE A 134 7.29 -16.35 -10.24
N LYS A 135 7.62 -17.47 -9.61
CA LYS A 135 6.83 -18.08 -8.53
C LYS A 135 7.68 -18.28 -7.29
N GLN A 136 7.09 -17.99 -6.14
CA GLN A 136 7.63 -18.34 -4.84
C GLN A 136 7.75 -19.87 -4.71
N GLY A 137 8.73 -20.32 -3.94
CA GLY A 137 8.76 -21.70 -3.46
C GLY A 137 7.53 -22.06 -2.62
N LYS A 138 7.42 -23.34 -2.26
CA LYS A 138 6.26 -23.87 -1.53
C LYS A 138 6.15 -23.34 -0.09
N GLU A 139 7.25 -22.84 0.45
CA GLU A 139 7.35 -22.41 1.83
C GLU A 139 6.87 -20.99 2.04
N THR A 140 6.27 -20.73 3.21
CA THR A 140 5.93 -19.38 3.64
C THR A 140 7.19 -18.52 3.66
N PHE A 141 7.13 -17.38 2.98
CA PHE A 141 8.14 -16.34 3.07
C PHE A 141 7.74 -15.39 4.19
N LYS A 142 8.66 -15.11 5.11
CA LYS A 142 8.51 -14.09 6.16
C LYS A 142 9.61 -13.07 5.98
N LEU A 143 9.26 -11.79 6.13
CA LEU A 143 10.15 -10.66 6.03
C LEU A 143 9.89 -9.72 7.18
N GLU A 144 10.88 -9.53 8.03
CA GLU A 144 10.92 -8.46 9.02
C GLU A 144 12.14 -7.61 8.76
N GLY A 145 12.04 -6.30 8.84
CA GLY A 145 13.20 -5.46 8.59
C GLY A 145 12.94 -3.99 8.78
N GLU A 146 14.04 -3.27 8.91
CA GLU A 146 14.08 -1.83 9.03
C GLU A 146 15.19 -1.29 8.11
N LEU A 147 14.79 -0.44 7.18
CA LEU A 147 15.66 0.17 6.19
C LEU A 147 15.49 1.69 6.21
N GLY A 148 16.61 2.39 6.24
CA GLY A 148 16.69 3.83 6.03
C GLY A 148 17.26 4.13 4.66
N LEU A 149 16.94 5.30 4.13
CA LEU A 149 17.71 5.92 3.06
C LEU A 149 18.34 7.19 3.62
N ASP A 150 19.59 7.48 3.25
CA ASP A 150 20.21 8.78 3.49
C ASP A 150 20.92 9.22 2.20
N ASN A 151 20.37 10.25 1.55
CA ASN A 151 20.89 10.76 0.27
C ASN A 151 21.13 9.63 -0.75
N GLU A 152 20.08 8.82 -1.00
CA GLU A 152 20.08 7.69 -1.93
C GLU A 152 20.90 6.47 -1.49
N ILE A 153 21.62 6.54 -0.37
CA ILE A 153 22.32 5.39 0.21
C ILE A 153 21.32 4.59 1.06
N ILE A 154 21.19 3.29 0.76
CA ILE A 154 20.37 2.37 1.55
C ILE A 154 21.14 1.97 2.81
N HIS A 155 20.56 2.26 3.97
CA HIS A 155 21.01 1.81 5.28
C HIS A 155 20.12 0.68 5.76
N LEU A 156 20.59 -0.56 5.67
CA LEU A 156 19.92 -1.71 6.27
C LEU A 156 20.22 -1.74 7.77
N LYS A 157 19.24 -1.41 8.62
CA LYS A 157 19.42 -1.45 10.08
C LYS A 157 19.28 -2.87 10.62
N ASN A 158 18.27 -3.58 10.12
CA ASN A 158 18.08 -5.00 10.34
C ASN A 158 17.25 -5.59 9.20
N LEU A 159 17.44 -6.89 8.98
CA LEU A 159 16.64 -7.67 8.05
C LEU A 159 16.59 -9.08 8.58
N THR A 160 15.42 -9.69 8.53
CA THR A 160 15.24 -11.11 8.74
C THR A 160 14.32 -11.62 7.65
N ALA A 161 14.86 -12.40 6.74
CA ALA A 161 14.09 -13.05 5.68
C ALA A 161 14.15 -14.56 5.88
N LYS A 162 12.99 -15.21 5.97
CA LYS A 162 12.87 -16.64 6.19
C LYS A 162 12.00 -17.29 5.13
N SER A 163 12.45 -18.42 4.58
CA SER A 163 11.63 -19.28 3.71
C SER A 163 11.98 -20.75 3.97
N GLY A 164 11.05 -21.46 4.61
CA GLY A 164 11.30 -22.83 5.09
C GLY A 164 12.41 -22.85 6.14
N SER A 165 13.42 -23.68 5.90
CA SER A 165 14.65 -23.75 6.71
C SER A 165 15.67 -22.65 6.38
N ASN A 166 15.50 -21.91 5.27
CA ASN A 166 16.44 -20.85 4.88
C ASN A 166 16.17 -19.57 5.67
N LEU A 167 17.23 -18.96 6.19
CA LEU A 167 17.19 -17.74 6.99
C LEU A 167 18.32 -16.80 6.55
N ILE A 168 18.00 -15.54 6.36
CA ILE A 168 18.94 -14.43 6.13
C ILE A 168 18.73 -13.43 7.26
N THR A 169 19.82 -13.01 7.90
CA THR A 169 19.85 -12.03 8.99
C THR A 169 21.00 -11.03 8.81
#